data_AF-A0A7S1DD27-F1
#
_entry.id   AF-A0A7S1DD27-F1
#
_cell.length_a   1.000
_cell.length_b   1.000
_cell.length_c   1.000
_cell.angle_alpha   90.00
_cell.angle_beta   90.00
_cell.angle_gamma   90.00
#
_symmetry.space_group_name_H-M   'P 1'
#
loop_
_entity.id
_entity.type
_entity.pdbx_description
1 polymer ?
#
loop_
_entity_poly.entity_id
_entity_poly.type
_entity_poly.pdbx_seq_one_letter_code
_entity_poly.pdbx_strand_id
1 'polypeptide(L)'
;SFLYGQSYPTVWSCVQDATQDKNCCERCQSLAFLEPPHLDIACLEDAGELPVATLRSVDSYYSPFGKLQRILATYRGVNGTLQKALNANNKDDDAASQKLPSADDVLPTLILTVLQAQPRTIVSNLR
;
A
#
# COMPACT_ATOMS: atom_id res chain seq x y z
N SER A 1 8.51 -20.88 10.59
CA SER A 1 7.19 -20.34 10.99
C SER A 1 6.20 -21.48 11.18
N PHE A 2 6.39 -22.30 12.22
CA PHE A 2 5.63 -23.56 12.42
C PHE A 2 4.41 -23.36 13.34
N LEU A 3 4.55 -22.53 14.38
CA LEU A 3 3.51 -22.26 15.36
C LEU A 3 2.29 -21.54 14.76
N TYR A 4 2.53 -20.49 13.98
CA TYR A 4 1.44 -19.69 13.41
C TYR A 4 0.65 -20.46 12.34
N GLY A 5 1.28 -21.37 11.61
CA GLY A 5 0.56 -22.21 10.65
C GLY A 5 -0.48 -23.12 11.31
N GLN A 6 -0.21 -23.57 12.55
CA GLN A 6 -1.12 -24.43 13.31
C GLN A 6 -2.21 -23.66 14.05
N SER A 7 -1.90 -22.46 14.56
CA SER A 7 -2.86 -21.61 15.28
C SER A 7 -3.60 -20.61 14.39
N TYR A 8 -3.22 -20.47 13.12
CA TYR A 8 -3.79 -19.50 12.19
C TYR A 8 -5.33 -19.55 12.14
N PRO A 9 -6.01 -20.70 11.98
CA PRO A 9 -7.46 -20.71 11.88
C PRO A 9 -8.14 -20.14 13.13
N THR A 10 -7.63 -20.50 14.31
CA THR A 10 -8.15 -20.02 15.60
C THR A 10 -7.89 -18.53 15.76
N VAL A 11 -6.66 -18.07 15.53
CA VAL A 11 -6.29 -16.65 15.65
C VAL A 11 -7.06 -15.82 14.63
N TRP A 12 -7.14 -16.28 13.38
CA TRP A 12 -7.87 -15.60 12.32
C TRP A 12 -9.35 -15.50 12.64
N SER A 13 -9.99 -16.54 13.20
CA SER A 13 -11.40 -16.47 13.61
C SER A 13 -11.68 -15.42 14.69
N CYS A 14 -10.70 -15.13 15.56
CA CYS A 14 -10.83 -14.12 16.61
C CYS A 14 -10.54 -12.71 16.10
N VAL A 15 -9.64 -12.57 15.13
CA VAL A 15 -9.17 -11.28 14.61
C VAL A 15 -10.02 -10.81 13.43
N GLN A 16 -10.60 -11.74 12.66
CA GLN A 16 -11.38 -11.44 11.48
C GLN A 16 -12.64 -10.65 11.83
N ASP A 17 -12.71 -9.44 11.29
CA ASP A 17 -13.87 -8.56 11.42
C ASP A 17 -14.44 -8.31 10.01
N ALA A 18 -15.26 -9.26 9.56
CA ALA A 18 -15.87 -9.21 8.23
C ALA A 18 -16.71 -7.95 8.01
N THR A 19 -17.28 -7.38 9.08
CA THR A 19 -18.07 -6.15 8.99
C THR A 19 -17.16 -4.95 8.70
N GLN A 20 -16.07 -4.80 9.43
CA GLN A 20 -15.11 -3.71 9.21
C GLN A 20 -14.40 -3.84 7.85
N ASP A 21 -14.02 -5.05 7.47
CA ASP A 21 -13.40 -5.31 6.16
C ASP A 21 -14.36 -4.95 5.01
N LYS A 22 -15.64 -5.34 5.12
CA LYS A 22 -16.67 -4.98 4.14
C LYS A 22 -16.86 -3.46 4.06
N ASN A 23 -17.00 -2.78 5.21
CA ASN A 23 -17.15 -1.33 5.25
C ASN A 23 -15.92 -0.61 4.65
N CYS A 24 -14.72 -1.11 4.91
CA CYS A 24 -13.48 -0.57 4.35
C CYS A 24 -13.45 -0.74 2.82
N CYS A 25 -13.82 -1.92 2.33
CA CYS A 25 -13.90 -2.21 0.90
C CYS A 25 -14.93 -1.31 0.20
N GLU A 26 -16.13 -1.16 0.76
CA GLU A 26 -17.18 -0.26 0.24
C GLU A 26 -16.71 1.20 0.20
N ARG A 27 -16.00 1.66 1.24
CA ARG A 27 -15.40 3.00 1.26
C ARG A 27 -14.30 3.17 0.21
N CYS A 28 -13.46 2.16 -0.02
CA CYS A 28 -12.45 2.21 -1.07
C CYS A 28 -13.10 2.26 -2.46
N GLN A 29 -14.22 1.55 -2.65
CA GLN A 29 -14.98 1.56 -3.90
C GLN A 29 -15.68 2.91 -4.13
N SER A 30 -16.29 3.50 -3.10
CA SER A 30 -16.93 4.82 -3.24
C SER A 30 -15.93 5.93 -3.55
N LEU A 31 -14.66 5.73 -3.18
CA LEU A 31 -13.55 6.65 -3.44
C LEU A 31 -12.72 6.28 -4.68
N ALA A 32 -13.18 5.35 -5.51
CA ALA A 32 -12.45 4.91 -6.72
C ALA A 32 -12.27 6.01 -7.78
N PHE A 33 -12.98 7.13 -7.66
CA PHE A 33 -12.83 8.30 -8.53
C PHE A 33 -11.64 9.21 -8.15
N LEU A 34 -10.97 8.94 -7.03
CA LEU A 34 -9.88 9.79 -6.56
C LEU A 34 -8.62 9.61 -7.42
N GLU A 35 -8.32 10.65 -8.19
CA GLU A 35 -7.05 10.86 -8.89
C GLU A 35 -5.96 11.51 -8.00
N PRO A 36 -4.67 11.38 -8.36
CA PRO A 36 -3.55 11.96 -7.61
C PRO A 36 -3.67 13.46 -7.26
N PRO A 37 -4.22 14.35 -8.13
CA PRO A 37 -4.40 15.76 -7.80
C PRO A 37 -5.34 16.03 -6.61
N HIS A 38 -6.27 15.10 -6.31
CA HIS A 38 -7.14 15.24 -5.14
C HIS A 38 -6.42 14.99 -3.81
N LEU A 39 -5.20 14.45 -3.87
CA LEU A 39 -4.38 14.06 -2.71
C LEU A 39 -3.09 14.89 -2.66
N ASP A 40 -3.03 16.01 -3.37
CA ASP A 40 -1.86 16.90 -3.47
C ASP A 40 -0.59 16.21 -4.02
N ILE A 41 -0.76 15.11 -4.77
CA ILE A 41 0.35 14.39 -5.39
C ILE A 41 0.65 15.00 -6.76
N ALA A 42 1.47 16.04 -6.78
CA ALA A 42 1.78 16.78 -8.01
C ALA A 42 2.67 16.01 -9.02
N CYS A 43 3.33 14.93 -8.58
CA CYS A 43 4.37 14.27 -9.35
C CYS A 43 3.97 12.91 -9.96
N LEU A 44 2.78 12.38 -9.66
CA LEU A 44 2.35 11.06 -10.12
C LEU A 44 1.04 11.14 -10.89
N GLU A 45 0.96 10.36 -11.97
CA GLU A 45 -0.29 10.11 -12.70
C GLU A 45 -1.03 8.87 -12.15
N ASP A 46 -0.29 7.90 -11.58
CA ASP A 46 -0.82 6.72 -10.89
C ASP A 46 0.06 6.29 -9.70
N ALA A 47 -0.42 5.36 -8.87
CA ALA A 47 0.33 4.85 -7.73
C ALA A 47 1.34 3.74 -8.09
N GLY A 48 1.44 3.37 -9.37
CA GLY A 48 2.23 2.26 -9.89
C GLY A 48 1.55 0.89 -9.71
N GLU A 49 1.60 0.07 -10.76
CA GLU A 49 1.01 -1.28 -10.76
C GLU A 49 1.67 -2.23 -9.72
N LEU A 50 2.97 -2.06 -9.50
CA LEU A 50 3.78 -2.94 -8.65
C LEU A 50 3.43 -2.87 -7.15
N PRO A 51 3.34 -1.68 -6.50
CA PRO A 51 2.88 -1.60 -5.12
C PRO A 51 1.41 -2.03 -4.98
N VAL A 52 0.55 -1.73 -5.95
CA VAL A 52 -0.86 -2.14 -5.98
C VAL A 52 -1.00 -3.68 -5.99
N ALA A 53 -0.27 -4.36 -6.88
CA ALA A 53 -0.27 -5.81 -6.97
C ALA A 53 0.32 -6.47 -5.69
N THR A 54 1.35 -5.84 -5.11
CA THR A 54 1.97 -6.33 -3.87
C THR A 54 0.98 -6.26 -2.71
N LEU A 55 0.22 -5.18 -2.58
CA LEU A 55 -0.75 -5.02 -1.51
C LEU A 55 -1.93 -5.99 -1.65
N ARG A 56 -2.38 -6.28 -2.88
CA ARG A 56 -3.41 -7.31 -3.14
C ARG A 56 -2.94 -8.71 -2.73
N SER A 57 -1.64 -8.98 -2.78
CA SER A 57 -1.08 -10.29 -2.42
C SER A 57 -0.96 -10.54 -0.91
N VAL A 58 -1.23 -9.54 -0.06
CA VAL A 58 -1.10 -9.64 1.41
C VAL A 58 -1.98 -10.78 1.97
N ASP A 59 -3.19 -10.93 1.43
CA ASP A 59 -4.16 -11.94 1.87
C ASP A 59 -3.67 -13.39 1.64
N SER A 60 -2.73 -13.59 0.71
CA SER A 60 -2.16 -14.91 0.40
C SER A 60 -1.16 -15.41 1.45
N TYR A 61 -0.80 -14.58 2.43
CA TYR A 61 0.19 -14.91 3.45
C TYR A 61 -0.47 -15.23 4.79
N TYR A 62 -0.15 -16.41 5.32
CA TYR A 62 -0.69 -16.85 6.62
C TYR A 62 0.09 -16.29 7.82
N SER A 63 1.40 -16.04 7.67
CA SER A 63 2.23 -15.58 8.79
C SER A 63 2.23 -14.05 8.92
N PRO A 64 2.21 -13.49 10.14
CA PRO A 64 2.25 -12.04 10.36
C PRO A 64 3.52 -11.43 9.78
N PHE A 65 4.64 -12.14 9.91
CA PHE A 65 5.91 -11.74 9.29
C PHE A 65 5.79 -11.60 7.77
N GLY A 66 5.16 -12.58 7.09
CA GLY A 66 4.92 -12.52 5.66
C GLY A 66 4.00 -11.36 5.24
N LYS A 67 2.91 -11.14 5.99
CA LYS A 67 2.00 -10.00 5.76
C LYS A 67 2.73 -8.67 5.92
N LEU A 68 3.50 -8.51 7.00
CA LEU A 68 4.30 -7.31 7.26
C LEU A 68 5.35 -7.07 6.17
N GLN A 69 6.03 -8.12 5.72
CA GLN A 69 7.02 -8.01 4.66
C GLN A 69 6.39 -7.51 3.35
N ARG A 70 5.14 -7.86 3.06
CA ARG A 70 4.40 -7.37 1.88
C ARG A 70 3.97 -5.91 2.04
N ILE A 71 3.55 -5.50 3.23
CA ILE A 71 3.25 -4.09 3.52
C ILE A 71 4.53 -3.24 3.34
N LEU A 72 5.66 -3.71 3.89
CA LEU A 72 6.96 -3.05 3.73
C LEU A 72 7.43 -3.02 2.27
N ALA A 73 7.19 -4.09 1.51
CA ALA A 73 7.50 -4.13 0.08
C ALA A 73 6.65 -3.12 -0.71
N THR A 74 5.37 -2.98 -0.34
CA THR A 74 4.48 -1.96 -0.92
C THR A 74 5.01 -0.56 -0.65
N TYR A 75 5.36 -0.26 0.60
CA TYR A 75 5.98 1.02 0.98
C TYR A 75 7.27 1.32 0.20
N ARG A 76 8.15 0.34 0.05
CA ARG A 76 9.37 0.48 -0.77
C ARG A 76 9.06 0.71 -2.25
N GLY A 77 8.02 0.07 -2.78
CA GLY A 77 7.53 0.28 -4.14
C GLY A 77 6.99 1.69 -4.35
N VAL A 78 6.23 2.21 -3.39
CA VAL A 78 5.73 3.60 -3.39
C VAL A 78 6.90 4.59 -3.36
N ASN A 79 7.86 4.41 -2.46
CA ASN A 79 9.04 5.29 -2.42
C ASN A 79 9.86 5.22 -3.71
N GLY A 80 10.00 4.04 -4.31
CA GLY A 80 10.71 3.86 -5.57
C GLY A 80 10.00 4.50 -6.76
N THR A 81 8.66 4.47 -6.80
CA THR A 81 7.86 5.14 -7.84
C THR A 81 7.90 6.64 -7.67
N LEU A 82 7.74 7.15 -6.45
CA LEU A 82 7.89 8.57 -6.12
C LEU A 82 9.28 9.11 -6.45
N GLN A 83 10.33 8.40 -6.06
CA GLN A 83 11.70 8.83 -6.35
C GLN A 83 11.97 8.88 -7.86
N LYS A 84 11.42 7.93 -8.64
CA LYS A 84 11.50 7.99 -10.10
C LYS A 84 10.74 9.17 -10.67
N ALA A 85 9.53 9.42 -10.19
CA ALA A 85 8.68 10.48 -10.69
C ALA A 85 9.21 11.89 -10.35
N LEU A 86 9.70 12.08 -9.12
CA LEU A 86 10.34 13.33 -8.68
C LEU A 86 11.61 13.64 -9.47
N ASN A 87 12.40 12.62 -9.79
CA ASN A 87 13.66 12.80 -10.52
C ASN A 87 13.51 12.73 -12.05
N ALA A 88 12.36 12.27 -12.59
CA ALA A 88 12.10 12.25 -14.03
C ALA A 88 12.10 13.66 -14.66
N ASN A 89 11.76 14.68 -13.87
CA ASN A 89 11.77 16.08 -14.30
C ASN A 89 13.13 16.78 -14.15
N ASN A 90 14.08 16.17 -13.42
CA ASN A 90 15.44 16.70 -13.26
C ASN A 90 16.32 16.12 -14.38
N LYS A 91 16.55 16.91 -15.43
CA LYS A 91 17.44 16.55 -16.55
C LYS A 91 18.93 16.68 -16.23
N ASP A 92 19.29 17.15 -15.04
CA ASP A 92 20.69 17.35 -14.65
C ASP A 92 21.21 16.14 -13.86
N ASP A 93 22.21 15.48 -14.45
CA ASP A 93 22.97 14.31 -13.98
C ASP A 93 23.80 14.55 -12.69
N ASP A 94 23.47 15.57 -11.89
CA ASP A 94 24.10 15.77 -10.59
C ASP A 94 23.43 14.88 -9.54
N ALA A 95 24.08 13.74 -9.24
CA ALA A 95 23.69 12.79 -8.19
C ALA A 95 23.47 13.45 -6.80
N ALA A 96 23.93 14.70 -6.61
CA ALA A 96 23.76 15.48 -5.40
C ALA A 96 22.39 16.18 -5.26
N SER A 97 21.60 16.30 -6.34
CA SER A 97 20.29 16.99 -6.35
C SER A 97 19.08 16.05 -6.43
N GLN A 98 19.27 14.76 -6.14
CA GLN A 98 18.16 13.82 -6.08
C GLN A 98 17.19 14.22 -4.96
N LYS A 99 16.00 14.68 -5.34
CA LYS A 99 14.97 15.01 -4.38
C LYS A 99 14.44 13.72 -3.79
N LEU A 100 14.63 13.55 -2.49
CA LEU A 100 14.06 12.43 -1.75
C LEU A 100 12.59 12.72 -1.43
N PRO A 101 11.71 11.71 -1.52
CA PRO A 101 10.31 11.88 -1.13
C PRO A 101 10.20 12.11 0.37
N SER A 102 9.44 13.15 0.75
CA SER A 102 9.12 13.48 2.14
C SER A 102 7.87 12.73 2.60
N ALA A 103 7.58 12.75 3.91
CA ALA A 103 6.35 12.14 4.45
C ALA A 103 5.07 12.69 3.81
N ASP A 104 5.08 13.98 3.47
CA ASP A 104 3.97 14.68 2.78
C ASP A 104 3.75 14.15 1.36
N ASP A 105 4.77 13.57 0.70
CA ASP A 105 4.63 12.94 -0.61
C ASP A 105 4.22 11.47 -0.49
N VAL A 106 4.72 10.79 0.55
CA VAL A 106 4.58 9.34 0.72
C VAL A 106 3.21 8.95 1.24
N LEU A 107 2.68 9.68 2.23
CA LEU A 107 1.39 9.33 2.85
C LEU A 107 0.22 9.39 1.85
N PRO A 108 0.06 10.46 1.05
CA PRO A 108 -1.04 10.52 0.10
C PRO A 108 -0.89 9.47 -1.01
N THR A 109 0.34 9.18 -1.45
CA THR A 109 0.61 8.13 -2.45
C THR A 109 0.29 6.74 -1.90
N LEU A 110 0.55 6.49 -0.62
CA LEU A 110 0.16 5.24 0.02
C LEU A 110 -1.36 5.10 0.12
N ILE A 111 -2.08 6.18 0.44
CA ILE A 111 -3.55 6.20 0.44
C ILE A 111 -4.07 5.88 -0.96
N LEU A 112 -3.54 6.54 -2.00
CA LEU A 112 -3.91 6.26 -3.40
C LEU A 112 -3.65 4.78 -3.76
N THR A 113 -2.51 4.23 -3.34
CA THR A 113 -2.17 2.82 -3.54
C THR A 113 -3.20 1.88 -2.89
N VAL A 114 -3.63 2.17 -1.67
CA VAL A 114 -4.64 1.38 -0.95
C VAL A 114 -5.99 1.45 -1.67
N LEU A 115 -6.39 2.65 -2.10
CA LEU A 115 -7.63 2.87 -2.86
C LEU A 115 -7.65 2.10 -4.17
N GLN A 116 -6.53 2.10 -4.92
CA GLN A 116 -6.40 1.35 -6.17
C GLN A 116 -6.28 -0.16 -5.94
N ALA A 117 -5.63 -0.60 -4.86
CA ALA A 117 -5.48 -2.01 -4.54
C ALA A 117 -6.77 -2.67 -4.08
N GLN A 118 -7.65 -1.93 -3.40
CA GLN A 118 -8.90 -2.42 -2.80
C GLN A 118 -8.69 -3.74 -2.02
N PRO A 119 -7.81 -3.73 -1.00
CA PRO A 119 -7.50 -4.94 -0.25
C PRO A 119 -8.74 -5.43 0.53
N ARG A 120 -9.03 -6.73 0.43
CA ARG A 120 -10.30 -7.28 0.93
C ARG A 120 -10.36 -7.43 2.44
N THR A 121 -9.22 -7.73 3.08
CA THR A 121 -9.17 -8.02 4.52
C THR A 121 -8.15 -7.17 5.27
N ILE A 122 -7.91 -5.93 4.80
CA ILE A 122 -6.84 -5.09 5.34
C ILE A 122 -7.02 -4.77 6.83
N VAL A 123 -8.27 -4.60 7.31
CA VAL A 123 -8.52 -4.27 8.71
C VAL A 123 -8.21 -5.49 9.58
N SER A 124 -8.65 -6.67 9.15
CA SER A 124 -8.34 -7.93 9.83
C SER A 124 -6.85 -8.30 9.74
N ASN A 125 -6.13 -7.85 8.72
CA ASN A 125 -4.70 -8.10 8.58
C ASN A 125 -3.80 -7.22 9.47
N LEU A 126 -4.31 -6.05 9.89
CA LEU A 126 -3.57 -5.06 10.68
C LEU A 126 -3.87 -5.13 12.18
N ARG A 127 -4.90 -5.87 12.59
CA ARG A 127 -5.22 -6.18 13.99
C ARG A 127 -4.41 -7.37 14.50
#